data_AF-A0A151TNY3-F1
#
_entry.id   AF-A0A151TNY3-F1
#
_cell.length_a   1.000
_cell.length_b   1.000
_cell.length_c   1.000
_cell.angle_alpha   90.00
_cell.angle_beta   90.00
_cell.angle_gamma   90.00
#
_symmetry.space_group_name_H-M   'P 1'
#
loop_
_entity.id
_entity.type
_entity.pdbx_description
1 polymer ?
#
loop_
_entity_poly.entity_id
_entity_poly.type
_entity_poly.pdbx_seq_one_letter_code
_entity_poly.pdbx_strand_id
1 'polypeptide(L)'
;MTGGYYDAGDNVKFHFPMAFSTTMLGWSVIEFGDSMGPELQHALDAIRWGSDYFLKATKIANIVVAQVGDPYSDHGCWERPEDMGDPSFLRLKPIWYLCLLLPLEKDSLS
;
A
#
# COMPACT_ATOMS: atom_id res chain seq x y z
N MET A 1 -2.86 -5.16 9.12
CA MET A 1 -2.74 -4.60 7.75
C MET A 1 -1.99 -5.60 6.87
N THR A 2 -2.69 -6.45 6.10
CA THR A 2 -2.10 -7.51 5.25
C THR A 2 -2.37 -7.25 3.76
N GLY A 3 -1.51 -7.77 2.88
CA GLY A 3 -1.54 -7.53 1.42
C GLY A 3 -0.72 -6.30 0.99
N GLY A 4 -0.84 -5.84 -0.25
CA GLY A 4 -0.05 -4.73 -0.78
C GLY A 4 1.42 -5.09 -1.05
N TYR A 5 2.20 -4.13 -1.53
CA TYR A 5 3.60 -4.33 -1.92
C TYR A 5 4.58 -3.85 -0.85
N TYR A 6 5.75 -4.47 -0.79
CA TYR A 6 6.93 -3.83 -0.21
C TYR A 6 7.49 -2.81 -1.20
N ASP A 7 8.09 -1.74 -0.70
CA ASP A 7 8.43 -0.60 -1.53
C ASP A 7 9.61 -0.88 -2.47
N ALA A 8 10.65 -1.54 -1.97
CA ALA A 8 11.84 -1.86 -2.74
C ALA A 8 12.46 -3.21 -2.34
N GLY A 9 13.75 -3.22 -1.98
CA GLY A 9 14.44 -4.38 -1.42
C GLY A 9 14.31 -4.51 0.10
N ASP A 10 13.50 -3.65 0.71
CA ASP A 10 13.15 -3.63 2.12
C ASP A 10 11.78 -4.29 2.33
N ASN A 11 11.35 -4.40 3.59
CA ASN A 11 10.04 -4.95 3.92
C ASN A 11 9.07 -3.86 4.46
N VAL A 12 9.38 -2.58 4.21
CA VAL A 12 8.51 -1.45 4.56
C VAL A 12 7.45 -1.27 3.49
N LYS A 13 6.28 -0.81 3.92
CA LYS A 13 5.17 -0.46 3.03
C LYS A 13 4.98 1.04 3.08
N PHE A 14 5.60 1.74 2.14
CA PHE A 14 5.40 3.17 1.92
C PHE A 14 4.20 3.36 0.99
N HIS A 15 3.13 4.00 1.46
CA HIS A 15 1.88 4.02 0.69
C HIS A 15 1.92 5.04 -0.45
N PHE A 16 2.70 6.11 -0.31
CA PHE A 16 2.82 7.13 -1.35
C PHE A 16 3.42 6.58 -2.66
N PRO A 17 4.63 5.99 -2.68
CA PRO A 17 5.16 5.34 -3.88
C PRO A 17 4.30 4.16 -4.35
N MET A 18 3.72 3.37 -3.44
CA MET A 18 2.80 2.29 -3.82
C MET A 18 1.55 2.82 -4.55
N ALA A 19 0.97 3.93 -4.10
CA ALA A 19 -0.21 4.53 -4.69
C ALA A 19 0.12 5.12 -6.06
N PHE A 20 1.27 5.78 -6.19
CA PHE A 20 1.78 6.26 -7.47
C PHE A 20 1.94 5.11 -8.47
N SER A 21 2.66 4.04 -8.10
CA SER A 21 2.90 2.88 -8.96
C SER A 21 1.59 2.18 -9.37
N THR A 22 0.66 2.01 -8.43
CA THR A 22 -0.67 1.43 -8.72
C THR A 22 -1.47 2.31 -9.68
N THR A 23 -1.39 3.63 -9.52
CA THR A 23 -2.06 4.60 -10.41
C THR A 23 -1.46 4.55 -11.82
N MET A 24 -0.13 4.53 -11.93
CA MET A 24 0.56 4.44 -13.22
C MET A 24 0.27 3.13 -13.95
N LEU A 25 0.19 2.00 -13.22
CA LEU A 25 -0.26 0.72 -13.79
C LEU A 25 -1.71 0.81 -14.28
N GLY A 26 -2.61 1.39 -13.49
CA GLY A 26 -4.00 1.61 -13.87
C GLY A 26 -4.15 2.45 -15.13
N TRP A 27 -3.42 3.57 -15.20
CA TRP A 27 -3.39 4.42 -16.39
C TRP A 27 -2.83 3.67 -17.60
N SER A 28 -1.74 2.91 -17.42
CA SER A 28 -1.16 2.12 -18.51
C SER A 28 -2.14 1.10 -19.08
N VAL A 29 -2.97 0.47 -18.23
CA VAL A 29 -4.03 -0.44 -18.67
C VAL A 29 -5.14 0.29 -19.43
N ILE A 30 -5.53 1.49 -18.98
CA ILE A 30 -6.53 2.31 -19.70
C ILE A 30 -6.04 2.70 -21.10
N GLU A 31 -4.77 3.11 -21.21
CA GLU A 31 -4.22 3.62 -22.46
C GLU A 31 -3.80 2.50 -23.43
N PHE A 32 -3.21 1.42 -22.91
CA PHE A 32 -2.53 0.40 -23.71
C PHE A 32 -3.09 -1.01 -23.53
N GLY A 33 -4.18 -1.20 -22.78
CA GLY A 33 -4.73 -2.50 -22.41
C GLY A 33 -5.00 -3.43 -23.60
N ASP A 34 -5.51 -2.88 -24.71
CA ASP A 34 -5.79 -3.63 -25.95
C ASP A 34 -4.52 -4.23 -26.58
N SER A 35 -3.35 -3.64 -26.32
CA SER A 35 -2.05 -4.10 -26.83
C SER A 35 -1.33 -5.08 -25.88
N MET A 36 -1.84 -5.30 -24.67
CA MET A 36 -1.18 -6.15 -23.66
C MET A 36 -1.42 -7.64 -23.87
N GLY A 37 -2.43 -8.03 -24.68
CA GLY A 37 -2.73 -9.44 -24.95
C GLY A 37 -2.96 -10.25 -23.66
N PRO A 38 -2.26 -11.39 -23.45
CA PRO A 38 -2.45 -12.21 -22.27
C PRO A 38 -1.98 -11.54 -20.96
N GLU A 39 -1.06 -10.56 -21.03
CA GLU A 39 -0.53 -9.86 -19.86
C GLU A 39 -1.54 -8.89 -19.22
N LEU A 40 -2.63 -8.56 -19.93
CA LEU A 40 -3.68 -7.70 -19.40
C LEU A 40 -4.23 -8.24 -18.07
N GLN A 41 -4.44 -9.56 -17.98
CA GLN A 41 -4.96 -10.16 -16.75
C GLN A 41 -3.97 -10.03 -15.60
N HIS A 42 -2.67 -10.22 -15.85
CA HIS A 42 -1.63 -10.06 -14.84
C HIS A 42 -1.50 -8.59 -14.37
N ALA A 43 -1.62 -7.63 -15.29
CA ALA A 43 -1.65 -6.21 -14.94
C ALA A 43 -2.86 -5.87 -14.06
N LEU A 44 -4.05 -6.38 -14.40
CA LEU A 44 -5.27 -6.20 -13.61
C LEU A 44 -5.15 -6.83 -12.21
N ASP A 45 -4.56 -8.03 -12.11
CA ASP A 45 -4.32 -8.70 -10.83
C ASP A 45 -3.33 -7.91 -9.96
N ALA A 46 -2.29 -7.32 -10.56
CA ALA A 46 -1.33 -6.47 -9.85
C ALA A 46 -1.99 -5.17 -9.33
N ILE A 47 -2.80 -4.51 -10.16
CA ILE A 47 -3.58 -3.33 -9.76
C ILE A 47 -4.55 -3.70 -8.63
N ARG A 48 -5.20 -4.85 -8.73
CA ARG A 48 -6.11 -5.36 -7.69
C ARG A 48 -5.39 -5.59 -6.36
N TRP A 49 -4.19 -6.17 -6.37
CA TRP A 49 -3.41 -6.39 -5.15
C TRP A 49 -3.08 -5.09 -4.40
N GLY A 50 -2.71 -4.04 -5.13
CA GLY A 50 -2.47 -2.70 -4.57
C GLY A 50 -3.75 -2.00 -4.10
N SER A 51 -4.79 -2.01 -4.92
CA SER A 51 -6.06 -1.33 -4.61
C SER A 51 -6.84 -2.00 -3.47
N ASP A 52 -6.90 -3.34 -3.41
CA ASP A 52 -7.49 -4.07 -2.27
C ASP A 52 -6.77 -3.75 -0.96
N TYR A 53 -5.47 -3.45 -1.02
CA TYR A 53 -4.72 -2.98 0.13
C TYR A 53 -5.11 -1.55 0.54
N PHE A 54 -5.28 -0.62 -0.41
CA PHE A 54 -5.73 0.74 -0.10
C PHE A 54 -7.14 0.79 0.49
N LEU A 55 -8.06 -0.07 0.04
CA LEU A 55 -9.38 -0.21 0.67
C LEU A 55 -9.30 -0.59 2.15
N LYS A 56 -8.27 -1.37 2.54
CA LYS A 56 -8.00 -1.66 3.96
C LYS A 56 -7.36 -0.47 4.67
N ALA A 57 -6.47 0.27 3.99
CA ALA A 57 -5.77 1.43 4.53
C ALA A 57 -6.68 2.64 4.79
N THR A 58 -7.81 2.73 4.10
CA THR A 58 -8.81 3.81 4.21
C THR A 58 -10.13 3.35 4.83
N LYS A 59 -10.16 2.19 5.47
CA LYS A 59 -11.40 1.59 6.02
C LYS A 59 -12.10 2.48 7.06
N ILE A 60 -11.36 3.35 7.75
CA ILE A 60 -11.91 4.28 8.73
C ILE A 60 -12.02 5.66 8.08
N ALA A 61 -13.22 6.25 8.12
CA ALA A 61 -13.44 7.58 7.56
C ALA A 61 -12.45 8.61 8.14
N ASN A 62 -11.90 9.47 7.28
CA ASN A 62 -10.92 10.51 7.62
C ASN A 62 -9.59 10.03 8.21
N ILE A 63 -9.33 8.71 8.17
CA ILE A 63 -8.04 8.13 8.58
C ILE A 63 -7.48 7.33 7.41
N VAL A 64 -6.26 7.66 7.03
CA VAL A 64 -5.50 6.91 6.03
C VAL A 64 -4.27 6.36 6.71
N VAL A 65 -4.08 5.04 6.68
CA VAL A 65 -2.79 4.47 7.04
C VAL A 65 -1.78 4.90 5.97
N ALA A 66 -0.66 5.51 6.36
CA ALA A 66 0.32 6.03 5.41
C ALA A 66 1.58 5.15 5.30
N GLN A 67 1.88 4.38 6.37
CA GLN A 67 3.06 3.51 6.42
C GLN A 67 2.82 2.32 7.34
N VAL A 68 3.41 1.18 6.97
CA VAL A 68 3.51 -0.01 7.85
C VAL A 68 4.97 -0.47 7.86
N GLY A 69 5.56 -0.53 9.05
CA GLY A 69 6.99 -0.79 9.25
C GLY A 69 7.76 0.46 9.68
N ASP A 70 8.85 0.27 10.42
CA ASP A 70 9.83 1.32 10.75
C ASP A 70 11.07 1.14 9.85
N PRO A 71 11.43 2.13 9.02
CA PRO A 71 12.51 1.95 8.05
C PRO A 71 13.87 1.76 8.70
N TYR A 72 14.17 2.43 9.82
CA TYR A 72 15.45 2.26 10.49
C TYR A 72 15.63 0.84 11.04
N SER A 73 14.57 0.34 11.66
CA SER A 73 14.46 -1.04 12.14
C SER A 73 14.59 -2.05 11.01
N ASP A 74 13.85 -1.85 9.93
CA ASP A 74 13.76 -2.75 8.78
C ASP A 74 15.07 -2.81 8.01
N HIS A 75 15.66 -1.66 7.70
CA HIS A 75 16.93 -1.56 6.96
C HIS A 75 18.14 -1.96 7.80
N GLY A 76 17.99 -2.06 9.11
CA GLY A 76 19.01 -2.58 10.02
C GLY A 76 19.13 -4.11 10.00
N CYS A 77 18.25 -4.81 9.28
CA CYS A 77 18.24 -6.25 9.17
C CYS A 77 18.13 -6.69 7.70
N TRP A 78 18.99 -7.62 7.28
CA TRP A 78 18.87 -8.25 5.97
C TRP A 78 18.27 -9.64 6.15
N GLU A 79 16.95 -9.74 5.95
CA GLU A 79 16.22 -10.99 6.13
C GLU A 79 15.12 -11.13 5.09
N ARG A 80 14.67 -12.38 4.92
CA ARG A 80 13.52 -12.65 4.05
C ARG A 80 12.25 -12.11 4.72
N PRO A 81 11.30 -11.56 3.96
CA PRO A 81 10.05 -11.05 4.53
C PRO A 81 9.24 -12.11 5.29
N GLU A 82 9.38 -13.39 4.97
CA GLU A 82 8.69 -14.48 5.65
C GLU A 82 9.23 -14.75 7.05
N ASP A 83 10.47 -14.35 7.34
CA ASP A 83 11.17 -14.65 8.59
C ASP A 83 11.08 -13.51 9.63
N MET A 84 10.54 -12.34 9.26
CA MET A 84 10.41 -11.16 10.17
C MET A 84 9.60 -11.41 11.45
N GLY A 85 8.85 -12.51 11.50
CA GLY A 85 8.04 -12.94 12.65
C GLY A 85 8.73 -13.95 13.58
N ASP A 86 9.97 -14.38 13.27
CA ASP A 86 10.73 -15.29 14.12
C ASP A 86 10.94 -14.66 15.51
N PRO A 87 10.55 -15.36 16.62
CA PRO A 87 10.80 -14.95 18.00
C PRO A 87 12.23 -14.48 18.29
N SER A 88 13.21 -15.00 17.56
CA SER A 88 14.61 -14.65 17.66
C SER A 88 14.91 -13.21 17.18
N PHE A 89 13.99 -12.61 16.42
CA PHE A 89 14.14 -11.31 15.76
C PHE A 89 12.93 -10.37 15.88
N LEU A 90 11.88 -10.74 16.64
CA LEU A 90 10.61 -10.00 16.74
C LEU A 90 10.78 -8.47 16.86
N ARG A 91 10.58 -7.77 15.74
CA ARG A 91 10.35 -6.33 15.67
C ARG A 91 8.90 -6.11 15.26
N LEU A 92 8.09 -5.61 16.19
CA LEU A 92 6.74 -5.16 15.86
C LEU A 92 6.82 -4.13 14.74
N LYS A 93 6.06 -4.30 13.66
CA LYS A 93 5.94 -3.27 12.61
C LYS A 93 4.99 -2.17 13.09
N PRO A 94 5.49 -0.98 13.47
CA PRO A 94 4.59 0.11 13.79
C PRO A 94 3.75 0.47 12.56
N ILE A 95 2.52 0.90 12.81
CA ILE A 95 1.61 1.39 11.80
C ILE A 95 1.45 2.88 12.05
N TRP A 96 1.79 3.69 11.04
CA TRP A 96 1.65 5.14 11.11
C TRP A 96 0.41 5.59 10.33
N TYR A 97 -0.36 6.49 10.94
CA TYR A 97 -1.60 7.00 10.40
C TYR A 97 -1.42 8.47 10.00
N LEU A 98 -2.01 8.82 8.86
CA LEU A 98 -2.30 10.19 8.48
C LEU A 98 -3.78 10.46 8.78
N CYS A 99 -4.05 11.37 9.71
CA CYS A 99 -5.40 11.91 9.88
C CYS A 99 -5.58 13.02 8.86
N LEU A 100 -6.30 12.73 7.79
CA LEU A 100 -6.73 13.77 6.87
C LEU A 100 -7.93 14.45 7.53
N LEU A 101 -7.68 15.61 8.14
CA LEU A 101 -8.72 16.59 8.40
C LEU A 101 -9.17 17.16 7.05
N LEU A 102 -9.90 16.37 6.27
CA LEU A 102 -10.72 16.93 5.20
C LEU A 102 -11.74 17.84 5.91
N PRO A 103 -11.85 19.13 5.54
CA PRO A 103 -12.93 19.95 6.02
C PRO A 103 -14.22 19.21 5.65
N LEU A 104 -15.00 18.80 6.65
CA LEU A 104 -16.37 18.39 6.41
C LEU A 104 -17.04 19.59 5.76
N GLU A 105 -17.40 19.45 4.49
CA GLU A 105 -18.30 20.38 3.82
C GLU A 105 -19.55 20.44 4.68
N LYS A 106 -19.71 21.57 5.40
CA LYS A 106 -20.87 21.83 6.24
C LYS A 106 -22.05 22.08 5.32
N ASP A 107 -22.69 21.05 4.77
CA ASP A 107 -23.99 21.20 4.12
C ASP A 107 -24.81 19.92 4.21
N SER A 108 -25.78 19.91 5.13
CA SER A 108 -27.12 19.27 5.00
C SER A 108 -27.87 19.14 6.34
N LEU A 109 -27.89 20.19 7.17
CA LEU A 109 -28.95 20.38 8.17
C LEU A 109 -29.23 21.88 8.34
N SER A 110 -30.01 22.43 7.41
CA SER A 110 -30.89 23.60 7.61
C SER A 110 -32.07 23.50 6.66
#